data_AF-A0A3Q7JBR7-F1
#
_entry.id   AF-A0A3Q7JBR7-F1
#
_cell.length_a   1.000
_cell.length_b   1.000
_cell.length_c   1.000
_cell.angle_alpha   90.00
_cell.angle_beta   90.00
_cell.angle_gamma   90.00
#
_symmetry.space_group_name_H-M   'P 1'
#
loop_
_entity.id
_entity.type
_entity.pdbx_description
1 polymer ?
#
loop_
_entity_poly.entity_id
_entity_poly.type
_entity_poly.pdbx_seq_one_letter_code
_entity_poly.pdbx_strand_id
1 'polypeptide(L)'
;MHYYLLGGFTANTTLAHICRDNGLLLHIHRVILAVIDRQKNHGIHFLVLEKALHMSGGDHIHSDTVVGKLEGEREITLGFVDLVCDDFVEQDRSCSIYFIQY
;
A
#
# COMPACT_ATOMS: atom_id res chain seq x y z
N MET A 1 -11.17 -2.31 10.74
CA MET A 1 -10.48 -3.02 9.65
C MET A 1 -11.28 -2.90 8.36
N HIS A 2 -10.66 -2.68 7.21
CA HIS A 2 -11.35 -2.49 5.93
C HIS A 2 -10.59 -3.06 4.72
N TYR A 3 -11.32 -3.49 3.69
CA TYR A 3 -10.79 -4.00 2.43
C TYR A 3 -10.86 -2.92 1.35
N TYR A 4 -9.88 -2.01 1.30
CA TYR A 4 -9.98 -0.79 0.50
C TYR A 4 -10.16 -1.00 -1.01
N LEU A 5 -9.56 -2.05 -1.59
CA LEU A 5 -9.69 -2.35 -3.02
C LEU A 5 -11.05 -2.96 -3.36
N LEU A 6 -11.64 -3.74 -2.46
CA LEU A 6 -12.96 -4.32 -2.66
C LEU A 6 -14.07 -3.30 -2.39
N GLY A 7 -13.94 -2.51 -1.32
CA GLY A 7 -14.87 -1.43 -1.00
C GLY A 7 -14.72 -0.20 -1.91
N GLY A 8 -13.55 -0.04 -2.53
CA GLY A 8 -13.20 1.09 -3.38
C GLY A 8 -12.67 2.29 -2.57
N PHE A 9 -11.84 3.10 -3.23
CA PHE A 9 -11.22 4.29 -2.63
C PHE A 9 -12.23 5.30 -2.08
N THR A 10 -13.39 5.45 -2.71
CA THR A 10 -14.45 6.36 -2.22
C THR A 10 -14.97 5.94 -0.84
N ALA A 11 -15.22 4.64 -0.65
CA ALA A 11 -15.66 4.11 0.64
C ALA A 11 -14.53 4.18 1.67
N ASN A 12 -13.30 3.83 1.27
CA ASN A 12 -12.14 3.89 2.16
C ASN A 12 -11.89 5.30 2.70
N THR A 13 -11.90 6.30 1.83
CA THR A 13 -11.65 7.71 2.22
C THR A 13 -12.74 8.19 3.18
N THR A 14 -14.00 7.90 2.88
CA THR A 14 -15.13 8.20 3.78
C THR A 14 -14.93 7.55 5.15
N LEU A 15 -14.56 6.27 5.17
CA LEU A 15 -14.34 5.52 6.41
C LEU A 15 -13.14 6.06 7.19
N ALA A 16 -12.04 6.43 6.52
CA ALA A 16 -10.86 7.02 7.15
C ALA A 16 -11.20 8.35 7.86
N HIS A 17 -12.01 9.20 7.25
CA HIS A 17 -12.52 10.42 7.89
C HIS A 17 -13.37 10.09 9.13
N ILE A 18 -14.31 9.15 9.02
CA ILE A 18 -15.13 8.71 10.15
C ILE A 18 -14.25 8.16 11.28
N CYS A 19 -13.26 7.32 10.97
CA CYS A 19 -12.34 6.77 11.97
C CYS A 19 -11.55 7.88 12.68
N ARG A 20 -11.04 8.86 11.92
CA ARG A 20 -10.34 10.02 12.48
C ARG A 20 -11.22 10.85 13.41
N ASP A 21 -12.45 11.15 13.01
CA ASP A 21 -13.40 11.95 13.80
C ASP A 21 -13.84 11.23 15.09
N ASN A 22 -13.72 9.90 15.12
CA ASN A 22 -14.12 9.06 16.27
C ASN A 22 -12.92 8.50 17.07
N GLY A 23 -11.68 8.90 16.75
CA GLY A 23 -10.49 8.41 17.43
C GLY A 23 -10.25 6.91 17.29
N LEU A 24 -10.69 6.31 16.17
CA LEU A 24 -10.54 4.88 15.89
C LEU A 24 -9.36 4.64 14.94
N LEU A 25 -8.59 3.58 15.23
CA LEU A 25 -7.58 3.08 14.30
C LEU A 25 -8.22 2.27 13.16
N LEU A 26 -7.70 2.47 11.95
CA LEU A 26 -8.15 1.84 10.72
C LEU A 26 -7.07 0.93 10.14
N HIS A 27 -7.14 -0.35 10.48
CA HIS A 27 -6.36 -1.40 9.81
C HIS A 27 -6.87 -1.67 8.39
N ILE A 28 -6.00 -1.62 7.40
CA ILE A 28 -6.32 -1.87 5.99
C ILE A 28 -5.80 -3.22 5.55
N HIS A 29 -6.64 -3.95 4.82
CA HIS A 29 -6.28 -5.22 4.20
C HIS A 29 -6.33 -5.10 2.67
N ARG A 30 -5.27 -5.55 2.00
CA ARG A 30 -5.08 -5.48 0.53
C ARG A 30 -5.67 -6.68 -0.23
N VAL A 31 -6.87 -7.12 0.16
CA VAL A 31 -7.50 -8.27 -0.53
C VAL A 31 -7.73 -7.93 -2.00
N ILE A 32 -7.62 -8.91 -2.90
CA ILE A 32 -7.72 -8.77 -4.38
C ILE A 32 -6.50 -8.10 -5.03
N LEU A 33 -5.57 -7.51 -4.28
CA LEU A 33 -4.42 -6.82 -4.85
C LEU A 33 -3.61 -7.68 -5.87
N ALA A 34 -3.38 -8.96 -5.55
CA ALA A 34 -2.66 -9.90 -6.42
C ALA A 34 -3.33 -10.14 -7.80
N VAL A 35 -4.58 -9.72 -7.99
CA VAL A 35 -5.26 -9.73 -9.30
C VAL A 35 -4.71 -8.61 -10.19
N ILE A 36 -4.19 -7.52 -9.59
CA ILE A 36 -3.79 -6.29 -10.27
C ILE A 36 -2.26 -6.16 -10.36
N ASP A 37 -1.50 -6.57 -9.34
CA ASP A 37 -0.07 -6.23 -9.21
C ASP A 37 0.90 -7.36 -9.56
N ARG A 38 0.41 -8.60 -9.65
CA ARG A 38 1.27 -9.80 -9.67
C ARG A 38 2.04 -9.97 -10.98
N GLN A 39 1.45 -9.58 -12.10
CA GLN A 39 2.05 -9.83 -13.41
C GLN A 39 2.98 -8.67 -13.80
N LYS A 40 4.29 -8.95 -13.93
CA LYS A 40 5.31 -7.94 -14.28
C LYS A 40 5.08 -7.26 -15.64
N ASN A 41 4.31 -7.89 -16.54
CA ASN A 41 4.06 -7.42 -17.90
C ASN A 41 2.72 -6.69 -18.09
N HIS A 42 1.80 -6.75 -17.12
CA HIS A 42 0.50 -6.09 -17.21
C HIS A 42 -0.12 -5.90 -15.83
N GLY A 43 -0.60 -4.70 -15.54
CA GLY A 43 -1.25 -4.39 -14.27
C GLY A 43 -0.81 -3.04 -13.72
N ILE A 44 -0.94 -2.89 -12.41
CA ILE A 44 -0.46 -1.72 -11.66
C ILE A 44 0.45 -2.23 -10.55
N HIS A 45 1.70 -1.80 -10.56
CA HIS A 45 2.65 -2.18 -9.54
C HIS A 45 2.17 -1.73 -8.16
N PHE A 46 2.29 -2.60 -7.16
CA PHE A 46 1.64 -2.40 -5.86
C PHE A 46 2.05 -1.09 -5.17
N LEU A 47 3.32 -0.66 -5.31
CA LEU A 47 3.81 0.62 -4.77
C LEU A 47 2.96 1.84 -5.19
N VAL A 48 2.31 1.80 -6.35
CA VAL A 48 1.40 2.87 -6.78
C VAL A 48 0.11 2.85 -5.96
N LEU A 49 -0.46 1.66 -5.75
CA LEU A 49 -1.70 1.48 -4.97
C LEU A 49 -1.48 1.78 -3.49
N GLU A 50 -0.29 1.52 -2.98
CA GLU A 50 0.10 1.83 -1.60
C GLU A 50 0.21 3.34 -1.37
N LYS A 51 0.81 4.10 -2.29
CA LYS A 51 0.79 5.57 -2.25
C LYS A 51 -0.63 6.11 -2.30
N ALA A 52 -1.47 5.55 -3.18
CA ALA A 52 -2.88 5.91 -3.27
C ALA A 52 -3.64 5.61 -1.96
N LEU A 53 -3.34 4.48 -1.32
CA LEU A 53 -3.92 4.16 -0.01
C LEU A 53 -3.46 5.16 1.05
N HIS A 54 -2.15 5.43 1.14
CA HIS A 54 -1.58 6.36 2.11
C HIS A 54 -2.25 7.74 2.01
N MET A 55 -2.50 8.23 0.78
CA MET A 55 -3.27 9.45 0.55
C MET A 55 -4.76 9.33 0.93
N SER A 56 -5.39 8.19 0.67
CA SER A 56 -6.81 7.98 1.00
C SER A 56 -7.09 7.74 2.49
N GLY A 57 -6.07 7.31 3.25
CA GLY A 57 -6.12 7.08 4.68
C GLY A 57 -6.17 5.60 5.10
N GLY A 58 -5.38 5.30 6.13
CA GLY A 58 -5.27 4.00 6.80
C GLY A 58 -4.09 4.04 7.76
N ASP A 59 -4.19 3.38 8.92
CA ASP A 59 -3.13 3.42 9.95
C ASP A 59 -2.16 2.25 9.82
N HIS A 60 -2.64 1.10 9.33
CA HIS A 60 -1.81 -0.07 9.06
C HIS A 60 -2.20 -0.69 7.71
N ILE A 61 -1.24 -1.29 7.01
CA ILE A 61 -1.47 -2.14 5.84
C ILE A 61 -0.54 -3.35 5.84
N HIS A 62 -1.00 -4.46 5.28
CA HIS A 62 -0.18 -5.64 5.04
C HIS A 62 0.96 -5.37 4.04
N SER A 63 2.19 -5.68 4.44
CA SER A 63 3.43 -5.38 3.71
C SER A 63 4.08 -6.59 3.03
N ASP A 64 3.32 -7.67 2.85
CA ASP A 64 3.86 -9.01 2.57
C ASP A 64 4.87 -9.47 3.64
N THR A 65 5.41 -10.67 3.46
CA THR A 65 6.33 -11.28 4.46
C THR A 65 7.67 -11.72 3.88
N VAL A 66 7.83 -11.69 2.55
CA VAL A 66 8.99 -12.17 1.78
C VAL A 66 9.25 -13.68 1.90
N VAL A 67 9.24 -14.22 3.12
CA VAL A 67 9.54 -15.62 3.45
C VAL A 67 8.28 -16.47 3.70
N GLY A 68 7.09 -15.88 3.58
CA GLY A 68 5.83 -16.55 3.84
C GLY A 68 5.25 -17.29 2.63
N LYS A 69 3.96 -17.62 2.71
CA LYS A 69 3.26 -18.40 1.67
C LYS A 69 2.96 -17.58 0.41
N LEU A 70 2.77 -16.27 0.55
CA LEU A 70 2.41 -15.38 -0.55
C LEU A 70 3.67 -14.74 -1.16
N GLU A 71 3.61 -14.47 -2.45
CA GLU A 71 4.69 -13.86 -3.22
C GLU A 71 5.04 -12.46 -2.69
N GLY A 72 6.33 -12.14 -2.64
CA GLY A 72 6.85 -10.83 -2.27
C GLY A 72 8.37 -10.80 -2.42
N GLU A 73 8.88 -10.01 -3.37
CA GLU A 73 10.34 -9.84 -3.56
C GLU A 73 10.89 -8.86 -2.52
N ARG A 74 12.01 -9.24 -1.88
CA ARG A 74 12.57 -8.54 -0.72
C ARG A 74 12.84 -7.06 -1.00
N GLU A 75 13.52 -6.75 -2.10
CA GLU A 75 13.95 -5.39 -2.45
C GLU A 75 12.73 -4.48 -2.71
N ILE A 76 11.69 -5.04 -3.32
CA ILE A 76 10.45 -4.30 -3.58
C ILE A 76 9.67 -4.09 -2.27
N THR A 77 9.64 -5.08 -1.39
CA THR A 77 9.03 -4.95 -0.05
C THR A 77 9.75 -3.92 0.81
N LEU A 78 11.08 -3.78 0.70
CA LEU A 78 11.81 -2.73 1.41
C LEU A 78 11.42 -1.34 0.88
N GLY A 79 11.43 -1.14 -0.45
CA GLY A 79 11.00 0.13 -1.03
C GLY A 79 9.54 0.48 -0.71
N PHE A 80 8.69 -0.52 -0.48
CA PHE A 80 7.34 -0.31 0.05
C PHE A 80 7.34 0.24 1.46
N VAL A 81 8.08 -0.38 2.38
CA VAL A 81 8.15 0.02 3.78
C VAL A 81 8.61 1.46 3.89
N ASP A 82 9.67 1.83 3.16
CA ASP A 82 10.17 3.20 3.11
C ASP A 82 9.07 4.17 2.64
N LEU A 83 8.33 3.82 1.58
CA LEU A 83 7.25 4.65 1.03
C LEU A 83 6.03 4.85 1.94
N VAL A 84 5.81 3.99 2.95
CA VAL A 84 4.67 4.14 3.87
C VAL A 84 5.07 4.66 5.26
N CYS A 85 6.36 4.58 5.59
CA CYS A 85 6.87 4.96 6.92
C CYS A 85 7.67 6.27 6.92
N ASP A 86 8.33 6.62 5.82
CA ASP A 86 9.25 7.74 5.78
C ASP A 86 8.63 8.99 5.16
N ASP A 87 8.99 10.16 5.68
CA ASP A 87 8.55 11.46 5.18
C ASP A 87 9.17 11.81 3.81
N PHE A 88 10.31 11.20 3.47
CA PHE A 88 11.01 11.42 2.21
C PHE A 88 11.73 10.16 1.75
N VAL A 89 11.52 9.79 0.50
CA VAL A 89 12.14 8.60 -0.10
C VAL A 89 12.86 8.99 -1.40
N GLU A 90 14.16 8.69 -1.47
CA GLU A 90 14.97 8.95 -2.66
C GLU A 90 14.65 7.98 -3.81
N GLN A 91 15.05 8.35 -5.03
CA GLN A 91 14.94 7.47 -6.18
C GLN A 91 15.92 6.30 -6.06
N ASP A 92 15.39 5.09 -5.95
CA ASP A 92 16.17 3.84 -6.00
C ASP A 92 15.49 2.79 -6.88
N ARG A 93 16.05 2.57 -8.08
CA ARG A 93 15.53 1.57 -9.02
C ARG A 93 15.73 0.14 -8.55
N SER A 94 16.66 -0.13 -7.65
CA SER A 94 16.88 -1.49 -7.12
C SER A 94 15.70 -1.92 -6.23
N CYS A 95 15.07 -0.97 -5.55
CA CYS A 95 13.85 -1.15 -4.77
C CYS A 95 12.57 -0.77 -5.54
N SER A 96 12.64 -0.66 -6.88
CA SER A 96 11.52 -0.26 -7.75
C SER A 96 10.94 1.14 -7.46
N ILE A 97 11.71 2.04 -6.85
CA ILE A 97 11.37 3.44 -6.62
C ILE A 97 11.87 4.28 -7.80
N TYR A 98 10.96 4.61 -8.71
CA TYR A 98 11.30 5.32 -9.95
C TYR A 98 11.43 6.83 -9.79
N PHE A 99 10.84 7.41 -8.75
CA PHE A 99 10.79 8.84 -8.51
C PHE A 99 10.97 9.11 -7.02
N ILE A 100 11.58 10.24 -6.71
CA ILE A 100 11.58 10.77 -5.35
C ILE A 100 10.14 10.97 -4.85
N GLN A 101 9.91 10.74 -3.56
CA GLN A 101 8.63 10.96 -2.89
C GLN A 101 8.85 11.91 -1.70
N TYR A 102 7.97 12.90 -1.59
CA TYR A 102 7.85 13.84 -0.46
C TYR A 102 6.52 13.62 0.25
#